data_AF-L8LRS8-F1
#
_entry.id   AF-L8LRS8-F1
#
_cell.length_a   1.000
_cell.length_b   1.000
_cell.length_c   1.000
_cell.angle_alpha   90.00
_cell.angle_beta   90.00
_cell.angle_gamma   90.00
#
_symmetry.space_group_name_H-M   'P 1'
#
loop_
_entity.id
_entity.type
_entity.pdbx_description
1 polymer ?
#
loop_
_entity_poly.entity_id
_entity_poly.type
_entity_poly.pdbx_seq_one_letter_code
_entity_poly.pdbx_strand_id
1 'polypeptide(L)'
;MSQAILNQILDQLPDLEKSELQHLSQEIQGYLSDRETVTKRAAFHQALVESGLVRKIKKPAFAQKTDKQLIPIQGEPASQSIIEERR
;
A
#
# COMPACT_ATOMS: atom_id res chain seq x y z
N MET A 1 0.34 -2.95 -29.57
CA MET A 1 1.67 -2.41 -29.20
C MET A 1 2.54 -3.47 -28.54
N SER A 2 2.07 -4.20 -27.51
CA SER A 2 2.86 -5.21 -26.78
C SER A 2 3.20 -6.48 -27.58
N GLN A 3 2.29 -6.98 -28.43
CA GLN A 3 2.53 -8.22 -29.21
C GLN A 3 3.58 -8.06 -30.31
N ALA A 4 3.66 -6.88 -30.94
CA ALA A 4 4.66 -6.62 -31.98
C ALA A 4 6.09 -6.64 -31.40
N ILE A 5 6.27 -6.06 -30.21
CA ILE A 5 7.54 -6.08 -29.48
C ILE A 5 7.90 -7.51 -29.06
N LEU A 6 6.92 -8.28 -28.59
CA LEU A 6 7.15 -9.68 -28.22
C LEU A 6 7.59 -10.52 -29.42
N ASN A 7 6.95 -10.37 -30.58
CA ASN A 7 7.33 -11.09 -31.79
C ASN A 7 8.72 -10.69 -32.29
N GLN A 8 9.07 -9.41 -32.19
CA GLN A 8 10.39 -8.92 -32.55
C GLN A 8 11.50 -9.46 -31.63
N ILE A 9 11.20 -9.64 -30.34
CA ILE A 9 12.11 -10.30 -29.40
C ILE A 9 12.22 -11.80 -29.72
N LEU A 10 11.10 -12.46 -30.06
CA LEU A 10 11.08 -13.87 -30.43
C LEU A 10 11.87 -14.15 -31.72
N ASP A 11 11.83 -13.23 -32.69
CA ASP A 11 12.59 -13.33 -33.94
C ASP A 11 14.10 -13.14 -33.76
N GLN A 12 14.54 -12.52 -32.64
CA GLN A 12 15.96 -12.32 -32.32
C GLN A 12 16.57 -13.44 -31.49
N LEU A 13 15.76 -14.26 -30.80
CA LEU A 13 16.22 -15.43 -30.04
C LEU A 13 17.01 -16.49 -30.84
N PRO A 14 16.76 -16.74 -32.15
CA PRO A 14 17.49 -17.73 -32.93
C PRO A 14 18.96 -17.37 -33.17
N ASP A 15 19.29 -16.08 -33.17
CA ASP A 15 20.64 -15.57 -33.42
C ASP A 15 21.50 -15.52 -32.15
N LEU A 16 20.91 -15.71 -30.97
CA LEU A 16 21.63 -15.71 -29.70
C LEU A 16 22.41 -17.00 -29.48
N GLU A 17 23.63 -16.86 -28.95
CA GLU A 17 24.41 -18.02 -28.53
C GLU A 17 23.73 -18.74 -27.35
N LYS A 18 24.00 -20.04 -27.21
CA LYS A 18 23.41 -20.86 -26.14
C LYS A 18 23.67 -20.30 -24.73
N SER A 19 24.81 -19.65 -24.52
CA SER A 19 25.18 -18.97 -23.27
C SER A 19 24.26 -17.78 -22.97
N GLU A 20 23.96 -16.97 -23.98
CA GLU A 20 23.10 -15.79 -23.85
C GLU A 20 21.63 -16.19 -23.63
N LEU A 21 21.16 -17.26 -24.29
CA LEU A 21 19.83 -17.83 -24.03
C LEU A 21 19.69 -18.36 -22.60
N GLN A 22 20.75 -18.96 -22.05
CA GLN A 22 20.76 -19.41 -20.65
C GLN A 22 20.68 -18.23 -19.67
N HIS A 23 21.48 -17.18 -19.90
CA HIS A 23 21.42 -15.96 -19.10
C HIS A 23 20.03 -15.30 -19.15
N LEU A 24 19.45 -15.19 -20.34
CA LEU A 24 18.11 -14.64 -20.52
C LEU A 24 17.04 -15.47 -19.78
N SER A 25 17.10 -16.79 -19.91
CA SER A 25 16.20 -17.69 -19.18
C SER A 25 16.30 -17.51 -17.67
N GLN A 26 17.51 -17.33 -17.15
CA GLN A 26 17.75 -17.18 -15.72
C GLN A 26 17.22 -15.85 -15.19
N GLU A 27 17.42 -14.76 -15.93
CA GLU A 27 16.85 -13.44 -15.63
C GLU A 27 15.32 -13.47 -15.66
N ILE A 28 14.72 -14.04 -16.72
CA ILE A 28 13.26 -14.18 -16.82
C ILE A 28 12.70 -14.97 -15.64
N GLN A 29 13.37 -16.07 -15.26
CA GLN A 29 12.95 -16.90 -14.14
C GLN A 29 13.05 -16.15 -12.80
N GLY A 30 14.08 -15.31 -12.62
CA GLY A 30 14.18 -14.39 -11.47
C GLY A 30 13.00 -13.43 -11.39
N TYR A 31 12.71 -12.72 -12.48
CA TYR A 31 11.58 -11.77 -12.56
C TYR A 31 10.21 -12.43 -12.30
N LEU A 32 10.00 -13.64 -12.82
CA LEU A 32 8.75 -14.38 -12.59
C LEU A 32 8.63 -14.87 -11.14
N SER A 33 9.72 -15.33 -10.54
CA SER A 33 9.76 -15.78 -9.15
C SER A 33 9.47 -14.64 -8.16
N ASP A 34 10.03 -13.45 -8.40
CA ASP A 34 9.77 -12.26 -7.58
C ASP A 34 8.31 -11.81 -7.70
N ARG A 35 7.72 -11.88 -8.89
CA ARG A 35 6.29 -11.59 -9.06
C ARG A 35 5.39 -12.61 -8.38
N GLU A 36 5.75 -13.90 -8.45
CA GLU A 36 4.98 -14.96 -7.81
C GLU A 36 5.03 -14.82 -6.27
N THR A 37 6.18 -14.50 -5.70
CA THR A 37 6.33 -14.27 -4.25
C THR A 37 5.54 -13.04 -3.78
N VAL A 38 5.54 -11.94 -4.54
CA VAL A 38 4.72 -10.76 -4.25
C VAL A 38 3.23 -11.11 -4.32
N THR A 39 2.81 -11.88 -5.32
CA THR A 39 1.42 -12.32 -5.48
C THR A 39 0.98 -13.24 -4.34
N LYS A 40 1.80 -14.23 -3.99
CA LYS A 40 1.58 -15.13 -2.84
C LYS A 40 1.51 -14.37 -1.53
N ARG A 41 2.38 -13.38 -1.33
CA ARG A 41 2.39 -12.53 -0.13
C ARG A 41 1.14 -11.65 -0.04
N ALA A 42 0.68 -11.10 -1.17
CA ALA A 42 -0.57 -10.34 -1.23
C ALA A 42 -1.79 -11.22 -0.90
N ALA A 43 -1.86 -12.43 -1.47
CA ALA A 43 -2.92 -13.40 -1.19
C ALA A 43 -2.90 -13.85 0.29
N PHE A 44 -1.72 -14.12 0.84
CA PHE A 44 -1.56 -14.45 2.27
C PHE A 44 -2.02 -13.31 3.18
N HIS A 45 -1.62 -12.07 2.88
CA HIS A 45 -2.08 -10.90 3.63
C HIS A 45 -3.61 -10.75 3.55
N GLN A 46 -4.20 -10.95 2.38
CA GLN A 46 -5.65 -10.89 2.20
C GLN A 46 -6.37 -11.96 3.06
N ALA A 47 -5.87 -13.19 3.09
CA ALA A 47 -6.39 -14.25 3.95
C ALA A 47 -6.27 -13.92 5.46
N LEU A 48 -5.19 -13.25 5.88
CA LEU A 48 -5.04 -12.76 7.26
C LEU A 48 -6.03 -11.64 7.60
N VAL A 49 -6.39 -10.79 6.64
CA VAL A 49 -7.43 -9.76 6.81
C VAL A 49 -8.80 -10.40 6.94
N GLU A 50 -9.13 -11.34 6.04
CA GLU A 50 -10.42 -12.04 6.01
C GLU A 50 -10.66 -12.89 7.26
N SER A 51 -9.63 -13.56 7.77
CA SER A 51 -9.68 -14.28 9.06
C SER A 51 -9.77 -13.36 10.28
N GLY A 52 -9.71 -12.04 10.09
CA GLY A 52 -9.77 -11.05 11.17
C GLY A 52 -8.53 -11.02 12.07
N LEU A 53 -7.48 -11.78 11.75
CA LEU A 53 -6.23 -11.81 12.51
C LEU A 53 -5.52 -10.45 12.46
N VAL A 54 -5.53 -9.76 11.31
CA VAL A 54 -4.93 -8.42 11.19
C VAL A 54 -5.60 -7.41 12.13
N ARG A 55 -6.93 -7.50 12.30
CA ARG A 55 -7.70 -6.61 13.21
C ARG A 55 -7.49 -6.96 14.69
N LYS A 56 -7.26 -8.23 15.02
CA LYS A 56 -6.98 -8.70 16.38
C LYS A 56 -5.60 -8.28 16.87
N ILE A 57 -4.60 -8.29 15.98
CA ILE A 57 -3.21 -7.94 16.33
C ILE A 57 -2.98 -6.43 16.26
N LYS A 58 -3.50 -5.76 15.21
CA LYS A 58 -3.39 -4.30 15.07
C LYS A 58 -4.67 -3.66 15.60
N LYS A 59 -4.66 -3.26 16.89
CA LYS A 59 -5.75 -2.45 17.44
C LYS A 59 -5.91 -1.19 16.57
N PRO A 60 -7.11 -0.89 16.06
CA PRO A 60 -7.31 0.36 15.33
C PRO A 60 -6.99 1.51 16.28
N ALA A 61 -6.01 2.34 15.91
CA ALA A 61 -5.64 3.54 16.64
C ALA A 61 -6.83 4.51 16.85
N PHE A 62 -7.92 4.30 16.11
CA PHE A 62 -9.18 5.04 16.20
C PHE A 62 -10.00 4.80 17.47
N ALA A 63 -9.68 3.80 18.30
CA ALA A 63 -10.43 3.53 19.53
C ALA A 63 -10.10 4.50 20.68
N GLN A 64 -9.09 5.36 20.53
CA GLN A 64 -8.84 6.45 21.47
C GLN A 64 -9.35 7.77 20.89
N LYS A 65 -10.66 7.85 20.62
CA LYS A 65 -11.34 9.11 20.92
C LYS A 65 -11.30 9.23 22.44
N THR A 66 -10.18 9.71 22.95
CA THR A 66 -10.13 10.28 24.28
C THR A 66 -11.25 11.29 24.30
N ASP A 67 -12.29 11.03 25.10
CA ASP A 67 -13.23 12.05 25.53
C ASP A 67 -12.37 13.16 26.11
N LYS A 68 -12.03 14.15 25.25
CA LYS A 68 -11.34 15.35 25.70
C LYS A 68 -12.35 16.02 26.62
N GLN A 69 -12.14 15.86 27.92
CA GLN A 69 -12.89 16.59 28.93
C GLN A 69 -12.76 18.07 28.59
N LEU A 70 -13.90 18.69 28.26
CA LEU A 70 -13.98 20.12 28.05
C LEU A 70 -13.53 20.80 29.35
N ILE A 71 -12.48 21.61 29.28
CA ILE A 71 -12.05 22.41 30.42
C ILE A 71 -13.14 23.48 30.62
N PRO A 72 -13.81 23.52 31.79
CA PRO A 72 -14.77 24.57 32.06
C PRO A 72 -14.02 25.90 32.16
N ILE A 73 -14.32 26.82 31.25
CA ILE A 73 -13.85 28.19 31.33
C ILE A 73 -14.69 28.96 32.36
N GLN A 74 -14.04 29.56 33.35
CA GLN A 74 -14.67 30.51 34.27
C GLN A 74 -14.46 31.92 33.71
N GLY A 75 -15.43 32.36 32.90
CA GLY A 75 -15.45 33.69 32.29
C GLY A 75 -16.72 33.88 31.47
N GLU A 76 -17.13 35.13 31.29
CA GLU A 76 -18.28 35.46 30.44
C GLU A 76 -18.03 34.92 29.01
N PRO A 77 -19.08 34.41 28.33
CA PRO A 77 -18.91 33.86 27.00
C PRO A 77 -18.37 34.96 26.07
N ALA A 78 -17.47 34.59 25.16
CA ALA A 78 -16.80 35.53 24.24
C ALA A 78 -17.79 36.43 23.48
N SER A 79 -19.02 35.97 23.27
CA SER A 79 -20.13 36.75 22.72
C SER A 79 -20.46 38.00 23.53
N GLN A 80 -20.35 37.97 24.87
CA GLN A 80 -20.52 39.16 25.70
C GLN A 80 -19.32 40.11 25.60
N SER A 81 -18.08 39.58 25.61
CA SER A 81 -16.87 40.42 25.48
C SER A 81 -16.82 41.20 24.17
N ILE A 82 -17.32 40.63 23.06
CA ILE A 82 -17.39 41.29 21.75
C ILE A 82 -18.40 42.43 21.72
N ILE A 83 -19.49 42.34 22.51
CA ILE A 83 -20.54 43.38 22.56
C ILE A 83 -20.05 44.59 23.35
N GLU A 84 -19.34 44.37 24.47
CA GLU A 84 -18.80 45.45 25.31
C GLU A 84 -17.71 46.27 24.59
N GLU A 85 -16.89 45.66 23.75
CA GLU A 85 -15.79 46.35 23.03
C GLU A 85 -16.27 47.26 21.87
N ARG A 86 -17.54 47.13 21.45
CA ARG A 86 -18.12 47.90 20.33
C ARG A 86 -19.05 49.04 20.77
N ARG A 87 -19.11 49.35 22.06
CA ARG A 87 -19.84 50.52 22.58
C ARG A 87 -18.93 51.73 22.77
#